data_AF-A0AAW2CV59-F1
#
_entry.id   AF-A0AAW2CV59-F1
#
_cell.length_a   1.000
_cell.length_b   1.000
_cell.length_c   1.000
_cell.angle_alpha   90.00
_cell.angle_beta   90.00
_cell.angle_gamma   90.00
#
_symmetry.space_group_name_H-M   'P 1'
#
loop_
_entity.id
_entity.type
_entity.pdbx_description
1 polymer ?
#
loop_
_entity_poly.entity_id
_entity_poly.type
_entity_poly.pdbx_seq_one_letter_code
_entity_poly.pdbx_strand_id
1 'polypeptide(L)'
;MDMTCTCGKWEANKISCSHLIAVCAKHNHDVTEYMDHFYRVEEQYHSYEPIFQPLKDRLEWPEPEERRTVMPNPRLIRKKGRPKSMRVHNEMDDNDRELPTSLWIENG
;
A
#
# COMPACT_ATOMS: atom_id res chain seq x y z
N MET A 1 6.78 14.15 27.16
CA MET A 1 6.69 15.41 26.39
C MET A 1 5.76 15.07 25.23
N ASP A 2 4.54 15.59 25.25
CA ASP A 2 3.55 15.22 24.25
C ASP A 2 3.92 15.93 22.94
N MET A 3 4.27 15.15 21.92
CA MET A 3 4.51 15.68 20.60
C MET A 3 3.16 15.92 19.94
N THR A 4 2.77 17.17 19.75
CA THR A 4 1.47 17.50 19.14
C THR A 4 1.64 18.56 18.07
N CYS A 5 0.86 18.45 16.99
CA CYS A 5 0.79 19.48 15.96
C CYS A 5 -0.65 19.92 15.81
N THR A 6 -0.91 21.22 15.62
CA THR A 6 -2.25 21.73 15.29
C THR A 6 -2.82 21.11 13.99
N CYS A 7 -1.94 20.54 13.17
CA CYS A 7 -2.29 19.81 11.96
C CYS A 7 -2.75 18.36 12.20
N GLY A 8 -2.64 17.82 13.42
CA GLY A 8 -3.05 16.45 13.77
C GLY A 8 -2.22 15.33 13.13
N LYS A 9 -1.23 15.66 12.30
CA LYS A 9 -0.48 14.68 11.50
C LYS A 9 0.44 13.81 12.33
N TRP A 10 0.98 14.34 13.42
CA TRP A 10 1.82 13.55 14.31
C TRP A 10 0.96 12.53 15.09
N GLU A 11 -0.21 12.94 15.57
CA GLU A 11 -1.15 12.09 16.28
C GLU A 11 -1.64 10.94 15.38
N ALA A 12 -1.91 11.25 14.11
CA ALA A 12 -2.40 10.28 13.12
C ALA A 12 -1.32 9.33 12.60
N ASN A 13 -0.14 9.85 12.24
CA ASN A 13 0.87 9.07 11.50
C ASN A 13 2.11 8.75 12.33
N LYS A 14 2.31 9.40 13.49
CA LYS A 14 3.49 9.22 14.34
C LYS A 14 4.83 9.55 13.65
N ILE A 15 4.77 10.31 12.56
CA ILE A 15 5.90 10.84 11.78
C ILE A 15 5.85 12.38 11.80
N SER A 16 7.02 13.00 11.76
CA SER A 16 7.19 14.45 11.67
C SER A 16 6.44 15.06 10.48
N CYS A 17 5.59 16.04 10.77
CA CYS A 17 4.86 16.81 9.75
C CYS A 17 5.72 17.95 9.18
N SER A 18 5.27 18.57 8.08
CA SER A 18 5.95 19.73 7.48
C SER A 18 6.17 20.90 8.45
N HIS A 19 5.25 21.12 9.39
CA HIS A 19 5.40 22.17 10.41
C HIS A 19 6.55 21.87 11.37
N LEU A 20 6.62 20.63 11.86
CA LEU A 20 7.68 20.18 12.76
C LEU A 20 9.04 20.21 12.04
N ILE A 21 9.09 19.73 10.79
CA ILE A 21 10.30 19.80 9.94
C ILE A 21 10.78 21.25 9.82
N ALA A 22 9.89 22.21 9.56
CA ALA A 22 10.25 23.62 9.44
C ALA A 22 10.77 24.22 10.77
N VAL A 23 10.18 23.85 11.91
CA VAL A 23 10.66 24.27 13.24
C VAL A 23 12.03 23.65 13.54
N CYS A 24 12.21 22.35 13.29
CA CYS A 24 13.50 21.67 13.47
C CYS A 24 14.59 22.34 12.64
N ALA A 25 14.32 22.65 11.36
CA ALA A 25 15.26 23.36 10.48
C ALA A 25 15.62 24.75 11.01
N LYS A 26 14.66 25.50 11.55
CA LYS A 26 14.88 26.84 12.12
C LYS A 26 15.76 26.82 13.37
N HIS A 27 15.61 25.79 14.19
CA HIS A 27 16.28 25.66 15.49
C HIS A 27 17.48 24.71 15.48
N ASN A 28 17.86 24.21 14.30
CA ASN A 28 18.93 23.24 14.11
C ASN A 28 18.77 21.98 14.99
N HIS A 29 17.53 21.49 15.10
CA HIS A 29 17.22 20.22 15.73
C HIS A 29 17.17 19.10 14.69
N ASP A 30 17.57 17.90 15.09
CA ASP A 30 17.34 16.70 14.30
C ASP A 30 15.85 16.36 14.32
N VAL A 31 15.24 16.24 13.14
CA VAL A 31 13.81 15.92 12.99
C VAL A 31 13.49 14.46 13.29
N THR A 32 14.49 13.57 13.22
CA THR A 32 14.32 12.14 13.50
C THR A 32 14.07 11.86 14.99
N GLU A 33 14.54 12.75 15.86
CA GLU A 33 14.27 12.70 17.31
C GLU A 33 12.78 12.90 17.65
N TYR A 34 12.02 13.48 16.73
CA TYR A 34 10.58 13.78 16.90
C TYR A 34 9.66 12.80 16.15
N MET A 35 10.24 11.75 15.56
CA MET A 35 9.48 10.63 15.03
C MET A 35 9.26 9.58 16.13
N ASP A 36 8.19 8.82 16.02
CA ASP A 36 7.96 7.70 16.93
C ASP A 36 9.03 6.61 16.73
N HIS A 37 9.38 5.91 17.81
CA HIS A 37 10.41 4.87 17.80
C HIS A 37 10.15 3.76 16.77
N PHE A 38 8.89 3.50 16.40
CA PHE A 38 8.53 2.54 15.35
C PHE A 38 9.14 2.83 13.97
N TYR A 39 9.57 4.06 13.73
CA TYR A 39 10.22 4.46 12.48
C TYR A 39 11.75 4.44 12.55
N ARG A 40 12.33 4.00 13.66
CA ARG A 40 13.77 3.82 13.79
C ARG A 40 14.22 2.58 13.03
N VAL A 41 15.44 2.65 12.50
CA VAL A 41 16.05 1.53 11.77
C VAL A 41 16.19 0.31 12.67
N GLU A 42 16.53 0.50 13.94
CA GLU A 42 16.63 -0.58 14.92
C GLU A 42 15.29 -1.32 15.08
N GLU A 43 14.17 -0.60 15.21
CA GLU A 43 12.84 -1.21 15.36
C GLU A 43 12.41 -1.93 14.08
N GLN A 44 12.80 -1.42 12.92
CA GLN A 44 12.63 -2.14 11.65
C GLN A 44 13.37 -3.47 11.69
N TYR A 45 14.62 -3.53 12.15
CA TYR A 45 15.35 -4.79 12.30
C TYR A 45 14.69 -5.72 13.31
N HIS A 46 14.31 -5.22 14.48
CA HIS A 46 13.61 -6.01 15.51
C HIS A 46 12.28 -6.58 15.02
N SER A 47 11.58 -5.89 14.12
CA SER A 47 10.35 -6.40 13.49
C SER A 47 10.58 -7.67 12.65
N TYR A 48 11.80 -7.85 12.13
CA TYR A 48 12.21 -9.03 11.34
C TYR A 48 13.19 -9.95 12.07
N GLU A 49 13.60 -9.61 13.29
CA GLU A 49 14.49 -10.43 14.12
C GLU A 49 13.88 -11.80 14.49
N PRO A 50 12.57 -11.91 14.77
CA PRO A 50 11.96 -13.21 15.02
C PRO A 50 12.16 -14.16 13.83
N ILE A 51 12.86 -15.26 14.10
CA ILE A 51 13.03 -16.32 13.11
C ILE A 51 11.69 -17.01 12.93
N PHE A 52 11.12 -16.91 11.74
CA PHE A 52 10.01 -17.77 11.34
C PHE A 52 10.47 -19.22 11.43
N GLN A 53 9.82 -20.00 12.28
CA GLN A 53 10.05 -21.43 12.27
C GLN A 53 9.72 -21.97 10.87
N PRO A 54 10.57 -22.85 10.31
CA PRO A 54 10.24 -23.47 9.03
C PRO A 54 8.88 -24.12 9.14
N LEU A 55 8.05 -23.94 8.12
CA LEU A 55 6.81 -24.68 8.01
C LEU A 55 7.18 -26.17 8.00
N LYS A 56 6.55 -26.93 8.91
CA LYS A 56 6.67 -28.38 8.92
C LYS A 56 6.19 -28.95 7.58
N ASP A 57 6.58 -30.17 7.27
CA ASP A 57 6.00 -30.89 6.13
C ASP A 57 4.47 -30.85 6.26
N ARG A 58 3.78 -30.73 5.11
CA ARG A 58 2.32 -30.78 5.04
C ARG A 58 1.75 -32.02 5.73
N LEU A 59 2.49 -33.13 5.73
CA LEU A 59 2.12 -34.36 6.41
C LEU A 59 2.13 -34.25 7.95
N GLU A 60 2.87 -33.30 8.50
CA GLU A 60 2.99 -33.04 9.95
C GLU A 60 2.05 -31.92 10.44
N TRP A 61 1.26 -31.33 9.55
CA TRP A 61 0.31 -30.30 9.95
C TRP A 61 -0.82 -30.91 10.78
N PRO A 62 -1.19 -30.31 11.92
CA PRO A 62 -2.34 -30.78 12.67
C PRO A 62 -3.58 -30.67 11.80
N GLU A 63 -4.42 -31.70 11.82
CA GLU A 63 -5.74 -31.61 11.22
C GLU A 63 -6.51 -30.51 11.97
N PRO A 64 -7.07 -29.51 11.27
CA PRO A 64 -7.81 -28.44 11.93
C PRO A 64 -8.95 -29.01 12.77
N GLU A 65 -9.03 -28.60 14.04
CA GLU A 65 -10.11 -28.98 14.97
C GLU A 65 -11.49 -28.63 14.43
N GLU A 66 -11.57 -27.54 13.65
CA GLU A 66 -12.76 -27.11 12.95
C GLU A 66 -12.43 -26.86 11.47
N ARG A 67 -12.98 -27.71 10.58
CA ARG A 67 -13.00 -27.41 9.15
C ARG A 67 -14.03 -26.33 8.88
N ARG A 68 -13.66 -25.08 9.10
CA ARG A 68 -14.50 -23.94 8.69
C ARG A 68 -14.62 -23.95 7.17
N THR A 69 -15.82 -24.24 6.70
CA THR A 69 -16.15 -23.97 5.30
C THR A 69 -16.21 -22.45 5.16
N VAL A 70 -15.19 -21.86 4.54
CA VAL A 70 -15.22 -20.43 4.19
C VAL A 70 -16.31 -20.25 3.13
N MET A 71 -17.52 -19.92 3.58
CA MET A 71 -18.59 -19.52 2.67
C MET A 71 -18.34 -18.08 2.23
N PRO A 72 -18.04 -17.83 0.95
CA PRO A 72 -17.92 -16.46 0.47
C PRO A 72 -19.26 -15.76 0.70
N ASN A 73 -19.20 -14.53 1.24
CA ASN A 73 -20.40 -13.72 1.40
C ASN A 73 -21.10 -13.57 0.04
N PRO A 74 -22.33 -14.07 -0.13
CA PRO A 74 -23.01 -14.06 -1.44
C PRO A 74 -23.15 -12.65 -2.04
N ARG A 75 -23.18 -11.62 -1.19
CA ARG A 75 -23.25 -10.21 -1.62
C ARG A 75 -21.94 -9.69 -2.20
N LEU A 76 -20.81 -10.31 -1.86
CA LEU A 76 -19.47 -9.95 -2.31
C LEU A 76 -19.00 -10.82 -3.48
N ILE A 77 -19.79 -11.81 -3.89
CA ILE A 77 -19.48 -12.64 -5.05
C ILE A 77 -19.55 -11.75 -6.30
N ARG A 78 -18.40 -11.52 -6.91
CA ARG A 78 -18.30 -10.82 -8.19
C ARG A 78 -18.98 -11.65 -9.27
N LYS A 79 -19.90 -11.02 -10.02
CA LYS A 79 -20.56 -11.66 -11.16
C LYS A 79 -19.52 -12.10 -12.19
N LYS A 80 -19.80 -13.21 -12.88
CA LYS A 80 -18.97 -13.70 -13.99
C LYS A 80 -18.81 -12.60 -15.04
N GLY A 81 -17.57 -12.36 -15.48
CA GLY A 81 -17.24 -11.42 -16.54
C GLY A 81 -16.29 -10.30 -16.11
N ARG A 82 -15.81 -9.54 -17.10
CA ARG A 82 -14.98 -8.35 -16.89
C ARG A 82 -15.86 -7.23 -16.30
N PRO A 83 -15.46 -6.56 -15.21
CA PRO A 83 -16.15 -5.37 -14.72
C PRO A 83 -16.28 -4.37 -15.86
N LYS A 84 -17.45 -3.74 -15.96
CA LYS A 84 -17.61 -2.63 -16.87
C LYS A 84 -16.58 -1.56 -16.48
N SER A 85 -15.79 -1.13 -17.46
CA SER A 85 -14.85 -0.04 -17.23
C SER A 85 -15.64 1.20 -16.78
N MET A 86 -15.25 1.79 -15.66
CA MET A 86 -15.71 3.11 -15.22
C MET A 86 -14.76 4.21 -15.71
N ARG A 87 -13.74 3.86 -16.51
CA ARG A 87 -12.84 4.83 -17.11
C ARG A 87 -13.66 5.79 -17.98
N VAL A 88 -13.60 7.06 -17.62
CA VAL A 88 -14.03 8.15 -18.49
C VAL A 88 -12.94 8.34 -19.54
N HIS A 89 -13.33 8.29 -20.81
CA HIS A 89 -12.44 8.55 -21.94
C HIS A 89 -11.91 9.99 -21.85
N ASN A 90 -10.62 10.20 -22.08
CA ASN A 90 -10.04 11.53 -22.14
C ASN A 90 -9.44 11.80 -23.53
N GLU A 91 -8.99 13.03 -23.75
CA GLU A 91 -8.38 13.48 -25.01
C GLU A 91 -7.12 12.70 -25.44
N MET A 92 -6.49 11.96 -24.53
CA MET A 92 -5.38 11.06 -24.89
C MET A 92 -5.86 9.76 -25.55
N ASP A 93 -7.13 9.38 -25.36
CA ASP A 93 -7.73 8.20 -25.97
C ASP A 93 -8.34 8.49 -27.37
N ASP A 94 -8.39 9.76 -27.80
CA ASP A 94 -8.89 10.16 -29.12
C ASP A 94 -7.85 10.02 -30.24
N ASN A 95 -6.58 9.85 -29.89
CA ASN A 95 -5.45 9.85 -30.82
C ASN A 95 -5.37 8.58 -31.70
N ASP A 96 -6.21 7.57 -31.45
CA ASP A 96 -6.28 6.33 -32.23
C ASP A 96 -7.23 6.44 -33.45
N ARG A 97 -7.90 7.59 -33.66
CA ARG A 97 -8.87 7.78 -34.74
C ARG A 97 -8.27 8.30 -36.06
N GLU A 98 -6.99 8.70 -36.08
CA GLU A 98 -6.37 9.37 -37.23
C GLU A 98 -5.19 8.62 -37.87
N LEU A 99 -5.10 7.29 -37.72
CA LEU A 99 -4.25 6.49 -38.61
C LEU A 99 -5.14 5.61 -39.49
N PRO A 100 -5.33 5.98 -40.78
CA PRO A 100 -5.98 5.11 -41.74
C PRO A 100 -5.30 3.74 -41.75
N THR A 101 -6.08 2.68 -41.51
CA THR A 101 -5.61 1.28 -41.51
C THR A 101 -4.92 0.88 -42.83
N SER A 102 -5.08 1.68 -43.90
CA SER A 102 -4.48 1.46 -45.22
C SER A 102 -2.96 1.67 -45.28
N LEU A 103 -2.35 2.45 -44.37
CA LEU A 103 -0.89 2.70 -44.38
C LEU A 103 -0.05 1.46 -44.02
N TRP A 104 -0.66 0.47 -43.36
CA TRP A 104 -0.01 -0.79 -42.99
C TRP A 104 -0.04 -1.88 -44.07
N ILE A 105 -0.88 -1.72 -45.10
CA ILE A 105 -1.08 -2.75 -46.13
C ILE A 105 -0.16 -2.52 -47.35
N GLU A 106 0.23 -1.28 -47.64
CA GLU A 106 1.01 -0.96 -48.84
C GLU A 106 2.54 -1.01 -48.65
N ASN A 107 3.03 -1.16 -47.40
CA ASN A 107 4.47 -1.25 -47.08
C ASN A 107 4.88 -2.63 -46.52
N GLY A 108 4.13 -3.69 -46.86
CA GLY A 108 4.44 -5.09 -46.50
C GLY A 108 4.99 -5.89 -47.67
#